data_AF-A0A8B7P4T6-F1
#
_entry.id   AF-A0A8B7P4T6-F1
#
_cell.length_a   1.000
_cell.length_b   1.000
_cell.length_c   1.000
_cell.angle_alpha   90.00
_cell.angle_beta   90.00
_cell.angle_gamma   90.00
#
_symmetry.space_group_name_H-M   'P 1'
#
loop_
_entity.id
_entity.type
_entity.pdbx_description
1 polymer ?
#
loop_
_entity_poly.entity_id
_entity_poly.type
_entity_poly.pdbx_seq_one_letter_code
_entity_poly.pdbx_strand_id
1 'polypeptide(L)'
;MFTYPNFLDLSNLSQNSTNLPNQIVRLPLLKTILIIGTIGSLSKAQELHRRLTARGVKGLTATAEVVICLQLAATLCHETFDKDACVKLSGLTAIKYRSQVQAIALMLGLNLHLTIHDLAVTHSVLAAEKLALDILKAYETEGYGVDVSLPIYQTTALVAACVQLKLKLNKRRLLESCGINKKTFDKLLEVLTSLASKIHIKDGNKTTEGDRKRQKTLMELIEDNMANDAEDHVASKQQKCDKDQDNDDFEEWKRKILLEAQLKMKCNPTEL
;
A
#
# COMPACT_ATOMS: atom_id res chain seq x y z
N MET A 1 25.56 -44.03 -18.13
CA MET A 1 24.75 -43.80 -19.34
C MET A 1 23.36 -43.37 -18.89
N PHE A 2 23.07 -42.07 -18.88
CA PHE A 2 21.72 -41.57 -18.59
C PHE A 2 21.06 -41.19 -19.91
N THR A 3 20.08 -41.97 -20.31
CA THR A 3 19.22 -41.73 -21.46
C THR A 3 18.12 -40.76 -21.05
N TYR A 4 18.14 -39.55 -21.61
CA TYR A 4 17.00 -38.63 -21.58
C TYR A 4 16.00 -39.06 -22.67
N PRO A 5 14.71 -39.28 -22.36
CA PRO A 5 13.71 -39.41 -23.40
C PRO A 5 13.13 -38.02 -23.73
N ASN A 6 13.27 -37.68 -25.00
CA ASN A 6 12.30 -36.99 -25.86
C ASN A 6 11.89 -35.56 -25.50
N PHE A 7 12.59 -34.66 -26.19
CA PHE A 7 12.10 -33.38 -26.71
C PHE A 7 10.67 -33.55 -27.28
N LEU A 8 9.66 -33.06 -26.54
CA LEU A 8 8.30 -32.97 -27.06
C LEU A 8 8.14 -31.66 -27.84
N ASP A 9 7.79 -31.84 -29.10
CA ASP A 9 7.53 -30.88 -30.15
C ASP A 9 6.59 -29.73 -29.70
N LEU A 10 7.11 -28.49 -29.76
CA LEU A 10 6.48 -27.26 -29.27
C LEU A 10 5.52 -26.60 -30.29
N SER A 11 5.13 -27.30 -31.35
CA SER A 11 4.45 -26.69 -32.50
C SER A 11 2.92 -26.65 -32.46
N ASN A 12 2.24 -27.26 -31.47
CA ASN A 12 0.76 -27.31 -31.40
C ASN A 12 0.13 -26.45 -30.29
N LEU A 13 0.72 -25.29 -29.99
CA LEU A 13 0.29 -24.38 -28.91
C LEU A 13 -0.67 -23.26 -29.34
N SER A 14 -1.11 -23.25 -30.60
CA SER A 14 -2.10 -22.29 -31.08
C SER A 14 -3.38 -23.03 -31.47
N GLN A 15 -4.51 -22.50 -31.02
CA GLN A 15 -5.87 -22.93 -31.31
C GLN A 15 -6.45 -23.98 -30.34
N ASN A 16 -7.13 -23.50 -29.30
CA ASN A 16 -8.58 -23.72 -29.20
C ASN A 16 -9.15 -22.96 -28.00
N SER A 17 -9.96 -21.96 -28.34
CA SER A 17 -11.00 -21.40 -27.48
C SER A 17 -12.03 -22.50 -27.19
N THR A 18 -12.63 -22.48 -25.99
CA THR A 18 -13.62 -23.44 -25.49
C THR A 18 -13.08 -24.83 -25.14
N ASN A 19 -12.73 -25.06 -23.87
CA ASN A 19 -12.89 -26.33 -23.15
C ASN A 19 -12.32 -26.21 -21.72
N LEU A 20 -13.20 -25.97 -20.74
CA LEU A 20 -12.87 -26.03 -19.31
C LEU A 20 -12.20 -27.36 -18.88
N PRO A 21 -12.56 -28.56 -19.39
CA PRO A 21 -11.93 -29.79 -18.91
C PRO A 21 -10.45 -29.93 -19.34
N ASN A 22 -10.06 -29.35 -20.48
CA ASN A 22 -8.68 -29.50 -21.00
C ASN A 22 -7.64 -28.61 -20.29
N GLN A 23 -8.07 -27.53 -19.63
CA GLN A 23 -7.15 -26.65 -18.89
C GLN A 23 -6.78 -27.21 -17.51
N ILE A 24 -7.71 -27.96 -16.88
CA ILE A 24 -7.44 -28.68 -15.63
C ILE A 24 -6.41 -29.81 -15.86
N VAL A 25 -6.43 -30.44 -17.04
CA VAL A 25 -5.45 -31.48 -17.44
C VAL A 25 -4.05 -30.90 -17.73
N ARG A 26 -3.93 -29.59 -17.99
CA ARG A 26 -2.62 -28.91 -18.17
C ARG A 26 -1.94 -28.53 -16.86
N LEU A 27 -2.69 -28.41 -15.76
CA LEU A 27 -2.13 -28.13 -14.44
C LEU A 27 -1.08 -29.16 -13.95
N PRO A 28 -1.28 -30.50 -14.09
CA PRO A 28 -0.24 -31.46 -13.69
C PRO A 28 1.02 -31.38 -14.56
N LEU A 29 0.91 -31.02 -15.84
CA LEU A 29 2.08 -30.77 -16.70
C LEU A 29 2.85 -29.52 -16.24
N LEU A 30 2.13 -28.45 -15.89
CA LEU A 30 2.71 -27.22 -15.33
C LEU A 30 3.33 -27.45 -13.94
N LYS A 31 2.76 -28.33 -13.11
CA LYS A 31 3.34 -28.74 -11.83
C LYS A 31 4.73 -29.35 -12.00
N THR A 32 4.89 -30.24 -12.98
CA THR A 32 6.18 -30.88 -13.29
C THR A 32 7.21 -29.85 -13.79
N ILE A 33 6.76 -28.84 -14.55
CA ILE A 33 7.67 -27.80 -15.08
C ILE A 33 8.07 -26.78 -14.01
N LEU A 34 7.18 -26.45 -13.07
CA LEU A 34 7.41 -25.42 -12.05
C LEU A 34 8.08 -25.95 -10.77
N ILE A 35 8.33 -27.26 -10.66
CA ILE A 35 8.90 -27.93 -9.47
C ILE A 35 8.09 -27.56 -8.20
N ILE A 36 6.76 -27.48 -8.32
CA ILE A 36 5.88 -27.13 -7.20
C ILE A 36 5.53 -28.41 -6.43
N GLY A 37 5.89 -28.42 -5.15
CA GLY A 37 6.11 -29.64 -4.36
C GLY A 37 4.88 -30.32 -3.76
N THR A 38 3.66 -29.76 -3.79
CA THR A 38 2.53 -30.38 -3.08
C THR A 38 1.24 -30.53 -3.88
N ILE A 39 0.34 -31.35 -3.36
CA ILE A 39 -1.05 -31.51 -3.86
C ILE A 39 -1.92 -30.34 -3.38
N GLY A 40 -1.52 -29.66 -2.29
CA GLY A 40 -2.26 -28.57 -1.67
C GLY A 40 -2.29 -27.31 -2.54
N SER A 41 -1.15 -26.90 -3.08
CA SER A 41 -1.06 -25.74 -3.97
C SER A 41 -1.81 -25.95 -5.29
N LEU A 42 -1.90 -27.19 -5.79
CA LEU A 42 -2.69 -27.54 -6.98
C LEU A 42 -4.20 -27.36 -6.74
N SER A 43 -4.72 -27.91 -5.63
CA SER A 43 -6.13 -27.76 -5.25
C SER A 43 -6.51 -26.29 -5.09
N LYS A 44 -5.63 -25.52 -4.41
CA LYS A 44 -5.83 -24.09 -4.23
C LYS A 44 -5.79 -23.32 -5.55
N ALA A 45 -4.85 -23.65 -6.44
CA ALA A 45 -4.77 -23.04 -7.77
C ALA A 45 -6.05 -23.28 -8.60
N GLN A 46 -6.62 -24.48 -8.54
CA GLN A 46 -7.86 -24.81 -9.23
C GLN A 46 -9.05 -23.99 -8.67
N GLU A 47 -9.14 -23.84 -7.36
CA GLU A 47 -10.15 -23.00 -6.71
C GLU A 47 -10.03 -21.54 -7.17
N LEU A 48 -8.80 -21.00 -7.17
CA LEU A 48 -8.52 -19.63 -7.62
C LEU A 48 -8.87 -19.44 -9.09
N HIS A 49 -8.53 -20.41 -9.95
CA HIS A 49 -8.86 -20.37 -11.37
C HIS A 49 -10.37 -20.37 -11.57
N ARG A 50 -11.13 -21.21 -10.86
CA ARG A 50 -12.61 -21.21 -10.91
C ARG A 50 -13.19 -19.85 -10.51
N ARG A 51 -12.66 -19.24 -9.44
CA ARG A 51 -13.08 -17.89 -9.00
C ARG A 51 -12.73 -16.82 -10.03
N LEU A 52 -11.59 -16.94 -10.69
CA LEU A 52 -11.13 -16.02 -11.72
C LEU A 52 -12.03 -16.08 -12.96
N THR A 53 -12.31 -17.29 -13.45
CA THR A 53 -13.19 -17.53 -14.60
C THR A 53 -14.61 -17.03 -14.33
N ALA A 54 -15.12 -17.24 -13.11
CA ALA A 54 -16.44 -16.73 -12.71
C ALA A 54 -16.52 -15.19 -12.73
N ARG A 55 -15.39 -14.49 -12.56
CA ARG A 55 -15.32 -13.03 -12.55
C ARG A 55 -15.10 -12.42 -13.93
N GLY A 56 -14.68 -13.23 -14.91
CA GLY A 56 -14.56 -12.84 -16.31
C GLY A 56 -13.37 -11.91 -16.59
N VAL A 57 -12.15 -12.42 -16.44
CA VAL A 57 -10.95 -11.69 -16.89
C VAL A 57 -10.88 -11.70 -18.41
N LYS A 58 -10.59 -10.55 -19.01
CA LYS A 58 -10.43 -10.38 -20.46
C LYS A 58 -9.00 -9.94 -20.77
N GLY A 59 -8.45 -10.40 -21.89
CA GLY A 59 -7.14 -9.98 -22.38
C GLY A 59 -5.95 -10.79 -21.87
N LEU A 60 -6.17 -11.93 -21.19
CA LEU A 60 -5.14 -12.92 -20.88
C LEU A 60 -5.32 -14.18 -21.74
N THR A 61 -4.21 -14.88 -21.97
CA THR A 61 -4.26 -16.24 -22.51
C THR A 61 -4.70 -17.21 -21.41
N ALA A 62 -5.43 -18.26 -21.78
CA ALA A 62 -5.86 -19.28 -20.82
C ALA A 62 -4.66 -19.94 -20.10
N THR A 63 -3.50 -20.04 -20.76
CA THR A 63 -2.27 -20.53 -20.13
C THR A 63 -1.72 -19.53 -19.10
N ALA A 64 -1.73 -18.23 -19.38
CA ALA A 64 -1.31 -17.21 -18.43
C ALA A 64 -2.20 -17.17 -17.18
N GLU A 65 -3.52 -17.31 -17.34
CA GLU A 65 -4.45 -17.37 -16.20
C GLU A 65 -4.11 -18.52 -15.25
N VAL A 66 -3.93 -19.72 -15.82
CA VAL A 66 -3.60 -20.93 -15.05
C VAL A 66 -2.25 -20.78 -14.34
N VAL A 67 -1.22 -20.27 -15.04
CA VAL A 67 0.12 -20.06 -14.47
C VAL A 67 0.09 -19.00 -13.36
N ILE A 68 -0.69 -17.93 -13.51
CA ILE A 68 -0.85 -16.88 -12.48
C ILE A 68 -1.58 -17.45 -11.25
N CYS A 69 -2.68 -18.19 -11.44
CA CYS A 69 -3.40 -18.84 -10.33
C CYS A 69 -2.49 -19.83 -9.57
N LEU A 70 -1.64 -20.56 -10.30
CA LEU A 70 -0.68 -21.48 -9.71
C LEU A 70 0.41 -20.76 -8.91
N GLN A 71 0.97 -19.68 -9.45
CA GLN A 71 1.91 -18.82 -8.72
C GLN A 71 1.29 -18.24 -7.44
N LEU A 72 0.05 -17.73 -7.53
CA LEU A 72 -0.65 -17.16 -6.37
C LEU A 72 -0.93 -18.23 -5.31
N ALA A 73 -1.33 -19.44 -5.73
CA ALA A 73 -1.51 -20.56 -4.81
C ALA A 73 -0.20 -20.97 -4.12
N ALA A 74 0.90 -21.08 -4.87
CA ALA A 74 2.23 -21.37 -4.30
C ALA A 74 2.62 -20.30 -3.27
N THR A 75 2.33 -19.02 -3.56
CA THR A 75 2.58 -17.90 -2.63
C THR A 75 1.76 -18.03 -1.34
N LEU A 76 0.49 -18.43 -1.43
CA LEU A 76 -0.37 -18.66 -0.25
C LEU A 76 0.03 -19.90 0.55
N CYS A 77 0.61 -20.91 -0.11
CA CYS A 77 1.11 -22.12 0.54
C CYS A 77 2.56 -21.99 1.04
N HIS A 78 3.17 -20.80 0.90
CA HIS A 78 4.58 -20.54 1.23
C HIS A 78 5.57 -21.51 0.55
N GLU A 79 5.24 -21.93 -0.69
CA GLU A 79 6.09 -22.79 -1.50
C GLU A 79 7.07 -21.97 -2.35
N THR A 80 8.26 -22.52 -2.57
CA THR A 80 9.23 -21.92 -3.50
C THR A 80 8.86 -22.26 -4.93
N PHE A 81 9.05 -21.31 -5.84
CA PHE A 81 8.78 -21.48 -7.26
C PHE A 81 9.71 -20.60 -8.10
N ASP A 82 9.97 -21.01 -9.34
CA ASP A 82 10.77 -20.22 -10.27
C ASP A 82 9.91 -19.17 -11.00
N LYS A 83 10.20 -17.89 -10.71
CA LYS A 83 9.52 -16.74 -11.31
C LYS A 83 9.81 -16.61 -12.80
N ASP A 84 11.02 -16.98 -13.25
CA ASP A 84 11.40 -16.85 -14.65
C ASP A 84 10.74 -17.93 -15.50
N ALA A 85 10.59 -19.14 -14.96
CA ALA A 85 9.78 -20.19 -15.56
C ALA A 85 8.30 -19.77 -15.70
N CYS A 86 7.71 -19.16 -14.67
CA CYS A 86 6.34 -18.64 -14.74
C CYS A 86 6.15 -17.62 -15.88
N VAL A 87 7.07 -16.66 -16.02
CA VAL A 87 7.02 -15.66 -17.10
C VAL A 87 7.09 -16.34 -18.47
N LYS A 88 8.03 -17.27 -18.67
CA LYS A 88 8.19 -18.01 -19.92
C LYS A 88 6.95 -18.83 -20.28
N LEU A 89 6.36 -19.53 -19.32
CA LEU A 89 5.17 -20.37 -19.53
C LEU A 89 3.89 -19.56 -19.79
N SER A 90 3.80 -18.36 -19.21
CA SER A 90 2.66 -17.47 -19.45
C SER A 90 2.64 -16.86 -20.86
N GLY A 91 3.80 -16.81 -21.53
CA GLY A 91 3.95 -16.12 -22.82
C GLY A 91 3.85 -14.58 -22.72
N LEU A 92 3.93 -14.02 -21.51
CA LEU A 92 3.87 -12.59 -21.26
C LEU A 92 5.26 -12.00 -21.05
N THR A 93 5.43 -10.71 -21.36
CA THR A 93 6.63 -9.96 -20.95
C THR A 93 6.67 -9.88 -19.42
N ALA A 94 7.85 -9.96 -18.80
CA ALA A 94 8.02 -9.92 -17.34
C ALA A 94 7.28 -8.75 -16.65
N ILE A 95 7.28 -7.56 -17.27
CA ILE A 95 6.58 -6.38 -16.75
C ILE A 95 5.05 -6.58 -16.74
N LYS A 96 4.49 -7.05 -17.87
CA LYS A 96 3.06 -7.34 -17.98
C LYS A 96 2.65 -8.48 -17.05
N TYR A 97 3.47 -9.53 -16.99
CA TYR A 97 3.23 -10.67 -16.11
C TYR A 97 3.09 -10.22 -14.65
N ARG A 98 4.07 -9.46 -14.13
CA ARG A 98 4.03 -8.93 -12.77
C ARG A 98 2.80 -8.07 -12.50
N SER A 99 2.45 -7.19 -13.44
CA SER A 99 1.25 -6.35 -13.33
C SER A 99 -0.04 -7.17 -13.29
N GLN A 100 -0.15 -8.20 -14.13
CA GLN A 100 -1.34 -9.07 -14.17
C GLN A 100 -1.46 -9.96 -12.95
N VAL A 101 -0.35 -10.50 -12.43
CA VAL A 101 -0.35 -11.24 -11.15
C VAL A 101 -0.91 -10.36 -10.02
N GLN A 102 -0.44 -9.10 -9.92
CA GLN A 102 -0.91 -8.17 -8.89
C GLN A 102 -2.39 -7.81 -9.09
N ALA A 103 -2.81 -7.51 -10.32
CA ALA A 103 -4.21 -7.18 -10.63
C ALA A 103 -5.15 -8.34 -10.29
N ILE A 104 -4.76 -9.57 -10.63
CA ILE A 104 -5.54 -10.79 -10.34
C ILE A 104 -5.57 -11.07 -8.84
N ALA A 105 -4.46 -10.90 -8.12
CA ALA A 105 -4.42 -11.04 -6.66
C ALA A 105 -5.42 -10.09 -5.98
N LEU A 106 -5.37 -8.81 -6.34
CA LEU A 106 -6.28 -7.78 -5.84
C LEU A 106 -7.73 -8.09 -6.22
N MET A 107 -7.97 -8.48 -7.48
CA MET A 107 -9.30 -8.84 -7.93
C MET A 107 -9.84 -10.00 -7.09
N LEU A 108 -9.07 -11.07 -6.87
CA LEU A 108 -9.47 -12.22 -6.06
C LEU A 108 -9.58 -11.91 -4.55
N GLY A 109 -9.24 -10.70 -4.11
CA GLY A 109 -9.20 -10.31 -2.71
C GLY A 109 -8.13 -11.07 -1.93
N LEU A 110 -7.08 -11.51 -2.61
CA LEU A 110 -5.93 -12.11 -1.97
C LEU A 110 -5.09 -10.99 -1.38
N ASN A 111 -5.19 -10.80 -0.07
CA ASN A 111 -4.25 -9.96 0.64
C ASN A 111 -2.91 -10.69 0.72
N LEU A 112 -2.07 -10.45 -0.28
CA LEU A 112 -0.64 -10.69 -0.18
C LEU A 112 -0.08 -9.63 0.80
N HIS A 113 -0.38 -9.79 2.09
CA HIS A 113 0.10 -8.90 3.12
C HIS A 113 1.63 -8.96 3.10
N LEU A 114 2.23 -7.85 2.67
CA LEU A 114 3.65 -7.66 2.76
C LEU A 114 3.92 -7.16 4.17
N THR A 115 4.30 -8.07 5.06
CA THR A 115 4.60 -7.72 6.45
C THR A 115 5.88 -6.87 6.50
N ILE A 116 6.05 -6.07 7.56
CA ILE A 116 7.33 -5.37 7.80
C ILE A 116 8.50 -6.36 7.75
N HIS A 117 8.29 -7.57 8.28
CA HIS A 117 9.27 -8.64 8.28
C HIS A 117 9.68 -9.05 6.85
N ASP A 118 8.71 -9.35 5.99
CA ASP A 118 8.97 -9.72 4.59
C ASP A 118 9.70 -8.60 3.83
N LEU A 119 9.32 -7.35 4.08
CA LEU A 119 9.99 -6.17 3.54
C LEU A 119 11.43 -6.03 4.06
N ALA A 120 11.64 -6.26 5.36
CA ALA A 120 12.96 -6.18 5.97
C ALA A 120 13.89 -7.29 5.45
N VAL A 121 13.39 -8.51 5.26
CA VAL A 121 14.15 -9.63 4.69
C VAL A 121 14.52 -9.35 3.23
N THR A 122 13.55 -8.94 2.40
CA THR A 122 13.77 -8.67 0.97
C THR A 122 14.75 -7.51 0.71
N HIS A 123 14.84 -6.57 1.64
CA HIS A 123 15.75 -5.42 1.55
C HIS A 123 17.00 -5.53 2.44
N SER A 124 17.17 -6.64 3.16
CA SER A 124 18.28 -6.89 4.09
C SER A 124 18.39 -5.84 5.21
N VAL A 125 17.25 -5.37 5.72
CA VAL A 125 17.16 -4.36 6.79
C VAL A 125 16.43 -4.88 8.03
N LEU A 126 16.80 -6.08 8.50
CA LEU A 126 16.22 -6.65 9.74
C LEU A 126 16.49 -5.79 10.98
N ALA A 127 17.60 -5.03 11.01
CA ALA A 127 17.93 -4.16 12.13
C ALA A 127 16.89 -3.05 12.38
N ALA A 128 16.13 -2.64 11.35
CA ALA A 128 15.13 -1.58 11.45
C ALA A 128 13.71 -2.11 11.71
N GLU A 129 13.50 -3.43 11.73
CA GLU A 129 12.17 -4.03 11.84
C GLU A 129 11.49 -3.68 13.16
N LYS A 130 12.22 -3.77 14.29
CA LYS A 130 11.70 -3.45 15.63
C LYS A 130 11.23 -2.00 15.72
N LEU A 131 12.07 -1.05 15.27
CA LEU A 131 11.71 0.36 15.26
C LEU A 131 10.52 0.64 14.32
N ALA A 132 10.45 -0.03 13.17
CA ALA A 132 9.33 0.13 12.25
C ALA A 132 7.99 -0.33 12.86
N LEU A 133 7.99 -1.44 13.62
CA LEU A 133 6.82 -1.90 14.36
C LEU A 133 6.39 -0.91 15.45
N ASP A 134 7.35 -0.36 16.20
CA ASP A 134 7.07 0.64 17.24
C ASP A 134 6.51 1.94 16.65
N ILE A 135 7.02 2.38 15.50
CA ILE A 135 6.51 3.54 14.76
C ILE A 135 5.06 3.32 14.32
N LEU A 136 4.74 2.14 13.76
CA LEU A 136 3.36 1.83 13.35
C LEU A 136 2.41 1.78 14.55
N LYS A 137 2.85 1.19 15.66
CA LYS A 137 2.05 1.14 16.88
C LYS A 137 1.79 2.55 17.43
N ALA A 138 2.80 3.42 17.44
CA ALA A 138 2.63 4.82 17.83
C ALA A 138 1.64 5.54 16.91
N TYR A 139 1.73 5.29 15.60
CA TYR A 139 0.81 5.85 14.61
C TYR A 139 -0.64 5.35 14.81
N GLU A 140 -0.84 4.09 15.17
CA GLU A 140 -2.17 3.55 15.52
C GLU A 140 -2.73 4.22 16.78
N THR A 141 -1.90 4.41 17.81
CA THR A 141 -2.32 5.01 19.08
C THR A 141 -2.61 6.51 19.00
N GLU A 142 -2.01 7.24 18.05
CA GLU A 142 -2.33 8.66 17.82
C GLU A 142 -3.71 8.87 17.16
N GLY A 143 -4.47 7.80 16.91
CA GLY A 143 -5.89 7.89 16.60
C GLY A 143 -6.20 8.22 15.15
N TYR A 144 -5.26 7.97 14.22
CA TYR A 144 -5.51 8.24 12.80
C TYR A 144 -6.55 7.31 12.15
N GLY A 145 -7.06 6.28 12.86
CA GLY A 145 -8.14 5.41 12.39
C GLY A 145 -7.84 4.68 11.08
N VAL A 146 -6.55 4.49 10.78
CA VAL A 146 -6.11 3.96 9.49
C VAL A 146 -5.80 2.48 9.58
N ASP A 147 -6.13 1.75 8.52
CA ASP A 147 -5.74 0.36 8.37
C ASP A 147 -4.22 0.24 8.19
N VAL A 148 -3.55 -0.10 9.30
CA VAL A 148 -2.10 -0.32 9.39
C VAL A 148 -1.65 -1.47 8.46
N SER A 149 -2.56 -2.36 8.06
CA SER A 149 -2.26 -3.51 7.22
C SER A 149 -2.00 -3.17 5.75
N LEU A 150 -2.31 -1.93 5.32
CA LEU A 150 -2.03 -1.48 3.95
C LEU A 150 -0.52 -1.42 3.71
N PRO A 151 -0.02 -1.95 2.56
CA PRO A 151 1.41 -2.00 2.24
C PRO A 151 2.12 -0.64 2.26
N ILE A 152 1.37 0.46 2.09
CA ILE A 152 1.91 1.82 2.17
C ILE A 152 2.43 2.14 3.58
N TYR A 153 1.68 1.83 4.63
CA TYR A 153 2.08 2.14 6.01
C TYR A 153 3.25 1.26 6.42
N GLN A 154 3.17 -0.04 6.13
CA GLN A 154 4.25 -1.02 6.37
C GLN A 154 5.57 -0.56 5.74
N THR A 155 5.52 -0.19 4.46
CA THR A 155 6.70 0.22 3.70
C THR A 155 7.25 1.56 4.16
N THR A 156 6.37 2.53 4.43
CA THR A 156 6.79 3.87 4.84
C THR A 156 7.39 3.86 6.24
N ALA A 157 6.85 3.08 7.17
CA ALA A 157 7.40 2.91 8.50
C ALA A 157 8.80 2.28 8.47
N LEU A 158 9.02 1.27 7.63
CA LEU A 158 10.35 0.68 7.42
C LEU A 158 11.34 1.72 6.87
N VAL A 159 10.91 2.55 5.91
CA VAL A 159 11.77 3.62 5.37
C VAL A 159 12.09 4.67 6.42
N ALA A 160 11.12 5.08 7.25
CA ALA A 160 11.33 6.02 8.35
C ALA A 160 12.35 5.47 9.36
N ALA A 161 12.23 4.19 9.75
CA ALA A 161 13.19 3.52 10.62
C ALA A 161 14.60 3.43 10.01
N CYS A 162 14.69 3.12 8.70
CA CYS A 162 15.98 3.10 7.99
C CYS A 162 16.66 4.47 7.95
N VAL A 163 15.89 5.55 7.80
CA VAL A 163 16.41 6.92 7.80
C VAL A 163 17.00 7.25 9.17
N GLN A 164 16.33 6.89 10.26
CA GLN A 164 16.86 7.10 11.62
C GLN A 164 18.14 6.29 11.88
N LEU A 165 18.18 5.03 11.42
CA LEU A 165 19.34 4.14 11.56
C LEU A 165 20.44 4.36 10.50
N LYS A 166 20.28 5.35 9.61
CA LYS A 166 21.20 5.64 8.49
C LYS A 166 21.51 4.44 7.59
N LEU A 167 20.53 3.55 7.40
CA LEU A 167 20.67 2.36 6.55
C LEU A 167 20.40 2.69 5.07
N LYS A 168 21.18 2.09 4.17
CA LYS A 168 21.06 2.30 2.73
C LYS A 168 19.83 1.54 2.20
N LEU A 169 18.71 2.23 2.02
CA LEU A 169 17.49 1.67 1.48
C LEU A 169 17.14 2.24 0.09
N ASN A 170 16.86 1.36 -0.87
CA ASN A 170 16.42 1.75 -2.22
C ASN A 170 14.93 2.13 -2.24
N LYS A 171 14.63 3.40 -1.94
CA LYS A 171 13.26 3.95 -1.90
C LYS A 171 12.45 3.72 -3.19
N ARG A 172 13.11 3.72 -4.36
CA ARG A 172 12.46 3.52 -5.67
C ARG A 172 11.78 2.15 -5.78
N ARG A 173 12.49 1.08 -5.39
CA ARG A 173 11.99 -0.30 -5.49
C ARG A 173 10.80 -0.56 -4.57
N LEU A 174 10.78 0.12 -3.42
CA LEU A 174 9.69 0.06 -2.45
C LEU A 174 8.43 0.78 -2.95
N LEU A 175 8.60 1.93 -3.59
CA LEU A 175 7.47 2.64 -4.19
C LEU A 175 6.82 1.84 -5.33
N GLU A 176 7.63 1.14 -6.13
CA GLU A 176 7.17 0.21 -7.18
C GLU A 176 6.38 -0.98 -6.61
N SER A 177 6.70 -1.47 -5.41
CA SER A 177 5.92 -2.54 -4.77
C SER A 177 4.59 -2.07 -4.21
N CYS A 178 4.48 -0.80 -3.79
CA CYS A 178 3.22 -0.26 -3.25
C CYS A 178 2.28 0.27 -4.34
N GLY A 179 2.79 0.65 -5.52
CA GLY A 179 1.97 1.16 -6.62
C GLY A 179 1.32 2.51 -6.35
N ILE A 180 1.91 3.34 -5.48
CA ILE A 180 1.33 4.59 -4.99
C ILE A 180 2.12 5.81 -5.48
N ASN A 181 1.41 6.93 -5.65
CA ASN A 181 2.00 8.21 -6.03
C ASN A 181 3.07 8.66 -5.02
N LYS A 182 4.24 9.04 -5.54
CA LYS A 182 5.37 9.52 -4.75
C LYS A 182 4.98 10.62 -3.75
N LYS A 183 4.14 11.58 -4.15
CA LYS A 183 3.69 12.69 -3.29
C LYS A 183 2.96 12.21 -2.04
N THR A 184 2.10 11.20 -2.16
CA THR A 184 1.35 10.63 -1.02
C THR A 184 2.30 9.89 -0.08
N PHE A 185 3.24 9.16 -0.66
CA PHE A 185 4.29 8.47 0.09
C PHE A 185 5.19 9.44 0.86
N ASP A 186 5.65 10.52 0.22
CA ASP A 186 6.54 11.50 0.86
C ASP A 186 5.86 12.22 2.03
N LYS A 187 4.57 12.57 1.90
CA LYS A 187 3.78 13.16 3.02
C LYS A 187 3.66 12.20 4.20
N LEU A 188 3.34 10.94 3.93
CA LEU A 188 3.23 9.93 4.98
C LEU A 188 4.59 9.67 5.63
N LEU A 189 5.67 9.71 4.84
CA LEU A 189 7.03 9.56 5.33
C LEU A 189 7.42 10.66 6.29
N GLU A 190 7.04 11.91 6.03
CA GLU A 190 7.29 13.04 6.93
C GLU A 190 6.64 12.83 8.31
N VAL A 191 5.37 12.41 8.33
CA VAL A 191 4.63 12.11 9.56
C VAL A 191 5.29 10.99 10.35
N LEU A 192 5.59 9.86 9.68
CA LEU A 192 6.21 8.70 10.34
C LEU A 192 7.66 8.98 10.77
N THR A 193 8.39 9.84 10.05
CA THR A 193 9.76 10.23 10.44
C THR A 193 9.75 11.09 11.70
N SER A 194 8.78 12.00 11.83
CA SER A 194 8.58 12.77 13.06
C SER A 194 8.30 11.86 14.27
N LEU A 195 7.42 10.86 14.08
CA LEU A 195 7.16 9.84 15.11
C LEU A 195 8.40 9.00 15.43
N ALA A 196 9.14 8.58 14.40
CA ALA A 196 10.37 7.81 14.57
C ALA A 196 11.42 8.56 15.41
N SER A 197 11.59 9.87 15.18
CA SER A 197 12.49 10.70 15.99
C SER A 197 12.03 10.83 17.45
N LYS A 198 10.72 10.98 17.71
CA LYS A 198 10.18 10.99 19.09
C LYS A 198 10.46 9.67 19.82
N ILE A 199 10.29 8.54 19.15
CA ILE A 199 10.54 7.20 19.72
C ILE A 199 12.03 7.00 19.98
N HIS A 200 12.89 7.36 19.02
CA HIS A 200 14.35 7.21 19.16
C HIS A 200 14.91 8.06 20.32
N ILE A 201 14.42 9.29 20.52
CA ILE A 201 14.79 10.14 21.66
C ILE A 201 14.34 9.50 22.99
N LYS A 202 13.14 8.90 23.02
CA LYS A 202 12.61 8.26 24.22
C LYS A 202 13.42 7.03 24.64
N ASP A 203 13.91 6.24 23.68
CA ASP A 203 14.74 5.07 23.98
C ASP A 203 16.20 5.45 24.30
N GLY A 204 16.73 6.52 23.71
CA GLY A 204 18.03 7.09 24.12
C GLY A 204 18.02 7.64 25.56
N ASN A 205 16.88 8.18 26.02
CA ASN A 205 16.71 8.65 27.40
C ASN A 205 16.46 7.52 28.43
N LYS A 206 16.20 6.28 28.01
CA LYS A 206 16.04 5.15 28.95
C LYS A 206 17.37 4.60 29.49
N THR A 207 18.50 4.94 28.88
CA THR A 207 19.83 4.45 29.32
C THR A 207 20.62 5.44 30.17
N THR A 208 20.07 6.61 30.49
CA THR A 208 20.71 7.56 31.41
C THR A 208 19.65 8.17 32.33
N GLU A 209 19.28 7.39 33.33
CA GLU A 209 18.69 7.93 34.55
C GLU A 209 19.77 8.77 35.24
N GLY A 210 19.80 10.06 34.92
CA GLY A 210 20.74 11.00 35.50
C GLY A 210 21.33 12.02 34.53
N ASP A 211 20.50 12.86 33.88
CA ASP A 211 20.74 14.29 34.01
C ASP A 211 19.49 15.12 33.64
N ARG A 212 19.28 16.16 34.43
CA ARG A 212 18.09 17.00 34.44
C ARG A 212 18.09 17.97 33.25
N LYS A 213 17.06 17.89 32.42
CA LYS A 213 16.38 19.09 31.91
C LYS A 213 14.91 18.79 31.72
N ARG A 214 14.11 19.16 32.73
CA ARG A 214 12.66 19.30 32.62
C ARG A 214 12.38 20.14 31.37
N GLN A 215 11.82 19.53 30.33
CA GLN A 215 11.04 20.31 29.38
C GLN A 215 9.78 20.73 30.13
N LYS A 216 9.63 22.04 30.32
CA LYS A 216 8.46 22.66 30.95
C LYS A 216 7.18 22.11 30.31
N THR A 217 6.24 21.68 31.13
CA THR A 217 4.92 21.25 30.67
C THR A 217 4.18 22.44 30.10
N LEU A 218 3.30 22.20 29.12
CA LEU A 218 2.46 23.22 28.46
C LEU A 218 1.78 24.19 29.45
N MET A 219 1.48 23.71 30.67
CA MET A 219 0.90 24.49 31.76
C MET A 219 1.85 25.54 32.35
N GLU A 220 3.14 25.23 32.48
CA GLU A 220 4.18 26.09 33.07
C GLU A 220 4.58 27.23 32.11
N LEU A 221 4.42 27.01 30.79
CA LEU A 221 4.63 28.04 29.76
C LEU A 221 3.48 29.06 29.71
N ILE A 222 2.27 28.66 30.12
CA ILE A 222 1.09 29.53 30.20
C ILE A 222 1.19 30.43 31.45
N GLU A 223 1.69 29.91 32.57
CA GLU A 223 1.88 30.68 33.81
C GLU A 223 2.98 31.75 33.68
N ASP A 224 4.12 31.46 33.01
CA ASP A 224 5.18 32.46 32.76
C ASP A 224 4.70 33.63 31.87
N ASN A 225 3.71 33.39 31.00
CA ASN A 225 3.18 34.40 30.08
C ASN A 225 2.05 35.25 30.70
N MET A 226 1.50 34.84 31.86
CA MET A 226 0.48 35.58 32.61
C MET A 226 1.09 36.48 33.69
N ALA A 227 2.35 36.24 34.08
CA ALA A 227 3.04 37.02 35.11
C ALA A 227 3.76 38.28 34.58
N ASN A 228 3.88 38.44 33.25
CA ASN A 228 4.64 39.53 32.63
C ASN A 228 3.78 40.62 31.94
N ASP A 229 2.45 40.49 31.92
CA ASP A 229 1.55 41.46 31.26
C ASP A 229 0.75 42.31 32.25
N ALA A 230 1.42 42.78 33.29
CA ALA A 230 0.95 43.89 34.12
C ALA A 230 1.76 45.15 33.80
N GLU A 231 1.59 45.70 32.59
CA GLU A 231 1.28 47.12 32.35
C GLU A 231 1.28 47.47 30.83
N ASP A 232 0.20 48.15 30.43
CA ASP A 232 -0.02 48.95 29.21
C ASP A 232 -0.31 48.32 27.82
N HIS A 233 -1.58 47.90 27.68
CA HIS A 233 -2.59 48.43 26.74
C HIS A 233 -2.29 48.70 25.22
N VAL A 234 -3.03 47.92 24.40
CA VAL A 234 -3.89 48.31 23.25
C VAL A 234 -3.45 47.89 21.82
N ALA A 235 -4.44 47.26 21.16
CA ALA A 235 -4.62 47.05 19.71
C ALA A 235 -4.13 45.74 19.08
N SER A 236 -5.00 44.74 19.23
CA SER A 236 -5.34 43.69 18.26
C SER A 236 -5.06 44.05 16.78
N LYS A 237 -4.21 43.26 16.12
CA LYS A 237 -4.40 42.87 14.71
C LYS A 237 -3.60 41.62 14.37
N GLN A 238 -4.27 40.47 14.47
CA GLN A 238 -3.80 39.20 13.92
C GLN A 238 -3.99 39.23 12.40
N GLN A 239 -2.91 39.35 11.63
CA GLN A 239 -2.94 39.21 10.19
C GLN A 239 -2.70 37.74 9.83
N LYS A 240 -3.79 37.04 9.48
CA LYS A 240 -3.83 35.67 8.97
C LYS A 240 -3.96 35.75 7.44
N CYS A 241 -2.88 35.45 6.72
CA CYS A 241 -2.81 35.17 5.28
C CYS A 241 -2.68 33.64 5.15
N ASP A 242 -3.31 32.86 4.26
CA ASP A 242 -4.18 33.08 3.11
C ASP A 242 -5.03 31.80 2.95
N LYS A 243 -6.30 31.82 3.40
CA LYS A 243 -7.29 30.75 3.11
C LYS A 243 -8.74 31.25 3.00
N ASP A 244 -8.96 32.56 3.00
CA ASP A 244 -10.33 33.12 3.04
C ASP A 244 -10.88 33.51 1.66
N GLN A 245 -10.04 33.67 0.63
CA GLN A 245 -10.50 34.04 -0.73
C GLN A 245 -11.41 32.99 -1.38
N ASP A 246 -11.08 31.70 -1.28
CA ASP A 246 -11.91 30.64 -1.88
C ASP A 246 -13.24 30.42 -1.11
N ASN A 247 -13.30 30.85 0.15
CA ASN A 247 -14.49 30.71 1.00
C ASN A 247 -15.47 31.87 0.79
N ASP A 248 -14.94 33.08 0.59
CA ASP A 248 -15.73 34.25 0.27
C ASP A 248 -16.45 34.09 -1.09
N ASP A 249 -15.77 33.55 -2.10
CA ASP A 249 -16.36 33.27 -3.42
C ASP A 249 -17.51 32.24 -3.35
N PHE A 250 -17.40 31.23 -2.49
CA PHE A 250 -18.45 30.23 -2.30
C PHE A 250 -19.68 30.80 -1.59
N GLU A 251 -19.48 31.61 -0.54
CA GLU A 251 -20.58 32.25 0.19
C GLU A 251 -21.29 33.33 -0.64
N GLU A 252 -20.56 34.07 -1.50
CA GLU A 252 -21.17 35.02 -2.44
C GLU A 252 -21.98 34.31 -3.54
N TRP A 253 -21.45 33.25 -4.14
CA TRP A 253 -22.18 32.45 -5.11
C TRP A 253 -23.47 31.87 -4.53
N LYS A 254 -23.39 31.32 -3.31
CA LYS A 254 -24.54 30.76 -2.58
C LYS A 254 -25.63 31.80 -2.31
N ARG A 255 -25.26 33.02 -1.89
CA ARG A 255 -26.23 34.13 -1.72
C ARG A 255 -26.92 34.47 -3.03
N LYS A 256 -26.17 34.53 -4.13
CA LYS A 256 -26.73 34.87 -5.46
C LYS A 256 -27.76 33.83 -5.92
N ILE A 257 -27.45 32.54 -5.80
CA ILE A 257 -28.37 31.44 -6.16
C ILE A 257 -29.64 31.47 -5.30
N LEU A 258 -29.52 31.70 -4.00
CA LEU A 258 -30.66 31.79 -3.09
C LEU A 258 -31.56 32.99 -3.41
N LEU A 259 -30.97 34.14 -3.74
CA LEU A 259 -31.72 35.33 -4.15
C LEU A 259 -32.42 35.15 -5.49
N GLU A 260 -31.76 34.55 -6.49
CA GLU A 260 -32.40 34.27 -7.79
C GLU A 260 -33.60 33.31 -7.64
N ALA A 261 -33.49 32.30 -6.79
CA ALA A 261 -34.59 31.39 -6.49
C ALA A 261 -35.76 32.12 -5.81
N GLN A 262 -35.47 32.97 -4.80
CA GLN A 262 -36.49 33.76 -4.12
C GLN A 262 -37.14 34.82 -5.03
N LEU A 263 -36.37 35.41 -5.94
CA LEU A 263 -36.87 36.37 -6.90
C LEU A 263 -37.80 35.69 -7.92
N LYS A 264 -37.44 34.49 -8.41
CA LYS A 264 -38.31 33.68 -9.28
C LYS A 264 -39.61 33.25 -8.59
N MET A 265 -39.57 32.96 -7.29
CA MET A 265 -40.78 32.69 -6.51
C MET A 265 -41.65 33.93 -6.32
N LYS A 266 -41.06 35.13 -6.21
CA LYS A 266 -41.80 36.40 -6.08
C LYS A 266 -42.28 36.97 -7.42
N CYS A 267 -41.63 36.64 -8.53
CA CYS A 267 -41.97 37.12 -9.88
C CYS A 267 -42.72 36.09 -10.72
N ASN A 268 -43.47 35.16 -10.11
CA ASN A 268 -44.58 34.49 -10.78
C ASN A 268 -45.86 35.30 -10.48
N PRO A 269 -46.21 36.34 -11.27
CA PRO A 269 -47.58 36.76 -11.34
C PRO A 269 -48.36 35.60 -11.94
N THR A 270 -49.31 35.08 -11.16
CA THR A 270 -50.41 34.26 -11.63
C THR A 270 -50.91 34.74 -12.99
N GLU A 271 -50.66 33.96 -14.04
CA GLU A 271 -51.45 34.03 -15.28
C GLU A 271 -52.86 33.53 -14.94
N LEU A 272 -53.82 34.44 -15.07
CA LEU A 272 -55.22 34.16 -15.43
C LEU A 272 -55.30 34.12 -16.95
#